data_AF-A0A2W5QV37-F1
#
_entry.id   AF-A0A2W5QV37-F1
#
_cell.length_a   1.000
_cell.length_b   1.000
_cell.length_c   1.000
_cell.angle_alpha   90.00
_cell.angle_beta   90.00
_cell.angle_gamma   90.00
#
_symmetry.space_group_name_H-M   'P 1'
#
loop_
_entity.id
_entity.type
_entity.pdbx_description
1 polymer ?
#
loop_
_entity_poly.entity_id
_entity_poly.type
_entity_poly.pdbx_seq_one_letter_code
_entity_poly.pdbx_strand_id
1 'polypeptide(L)' 'MRTFADAAVRLAGLAGAVFGWRPDEFWRATPDELAPLVRACAAPAVPPPDAGLIARMQEVFPDG' A
#
# COMPACT_ATOMS: atom_id res chain seq x y z
N MET A 1 -13.91 -0.67 11.77
CA MET A 1 -14.06 -0.89 10.32
C MET A 1 -13.91 0.43 9.61
N ARG A 2 -13.20 0.47 8.47
CA ARG A 2 -13.05 1.71 7.69
C ARG A 2 -14.12 1.72 6.60
N THR A 3 -14.87 2.81 6.46
CA THR A 3 -15.89 2.90 5.42
C THR A 3 -15.23 3.15 4.06
N PHE A 4 -15.99 2.95 2.98
CA PHE A 4 -15.55 3.35 1.64
C PHE A 4 -15.19 4.84 1.59
N ALA A 5 -16.00 5.70 2.21
CA ALA A 5 -15.78 7.15 2.24
C ALA A 5 -14.44 7.50 2.91
N ASP A 6 -14.12 6.88 4.05
CA ASP A 6 -12.86 7.10 4.77
C ASP A 6 -11.62 6.66 3.98
N ALA A 7 -11.78 5.65 3.11
CA ALA A 7 -10.72 5.18 2.22
C ALA A 7 -10.59 6.11 1.00
N ALA A 8 -11.70 6.51 0.40
CA ALA A 8 -11.74 7.38 -0.76
C ALA A 8 -11.15 8.77 -0.46
N VAL A 9 -11.50 9.38 0.68
CA VAL A 9 -10.92 10.67 1.12
C VAL A 9 -9.41 10.58 1.28
N ARG A 10 -8.92 9.49 1.89
CA ARG A 10 -7.48 9.28 2.04
C ARG A 10 -6.78 9.14 0.69
N LEU A 11 -7.36 8.37 -0.23
CA LEU A 11 -6.81 8.17 -1.57
C LEU A 11 -6.82 9.46 -2.39
N ALA A 12 -7.89 10.26 -2.33
CA ALA A 12 -7.96 11.56 -2.99
C ALA A 12 -6.85 12.51 -2.49
N GLY A 13 -6.60 12.53 -1.18
CA GLY A 13 -5.50 13.32 -0.60
C GLY A 13 -4.12 12.83 -1.05
N LEU A 14 -3.90 11.51 -1.09
CA LEU A 14 -2.65 10.93 -1.60
C LEU A 14 -2.46 11.21 -3.09
N ALA A 15 -3.51 11.12 -3.90
CA ALA A 15 -3.44 11.41 -5.32
C ALA A 15 -3.04 12.88 -5.58
N GLY A 16 -3.57 13.81 -4.79
CA GLY A 16 -3.13 15.21 -4.83
C GLY A 16 -1.68 15.40 -4.41
N ALA A 17 -1.23 14.73 -3.34
CA ALA A 17 0.13 14.87 -2.82
C ALA A 17 1.20 14.21 -3.70
N VAL A 18 0.91 13.05 -4.29
CA VAL A 18 1.89 12.23 -5.02
C VAL A 18 1.86 12.51 -6.52
N PHE A 19 0.67 12.71 -7.10
CA PHE A 19 0.48 12.86 -8.54
C PHE A 19 0.10 14.29 -8.96
N GLY A 20 -0.13 15.19 -8.00
CA GLY A 20 -0.56 16.57 -8.28
C GLY A 20 -2.01 16.69 -8.76
N TRP A 21 -2.81 15.64 -8.60
CA TRP A 21 -4.19 15.61 -9.09
C TRP A 21 -5.08 16.56 -8.30
N ARG A 22 -5.97 17.24 -9.02
CA ARG A 22 -7.10 17.95 -8.43
C ARG A 22 -8.15 16.92 -7.96
N PRO A 23 -9.01 17.29 -6.99
CA PRO A 23 -10.07 16.39 -6.53
C PRO A 23 -10.97 15.85 -7.65
N ASP A 24 -11.28 16.65 -8.67
CA ASP A 24 -12.13 16.25 -9.79
C ASP A 24 -11.49 15.12 -10.64
N GLU A 25 -10.16 15.16 -10.82
CA GLU A 25 -9.43 14.14 -11.57
C GLU A 25 -9.50 12.78 -10.86
N PHE A 26 -9.37 12.77 -9.53
CA PHE A 26 -9.53 11.55 -8.73
C PHE A 26 -10.94 10.96 -8.86
N TRP A 27 -11.99 11.79 -8.79
CA TRP A 27 -13.38 11.30 -8.85
C TRP A 27 -13.81 10.85 -10.25
N ARG A 28 -13.14 11.32 -11.29
CA ARG A 28 -13.36 10.87 -12.67
C ARG A 28 -12.58 9.60 -13.01
N ALA A 29 -11.48 9.32 -12.32
CA ALA A 29 -10.67 8.14 -12.56
C ALA A 29 -11.39 6.86 -12.15
N THR A 30 -11.27 5.83 -12.98
CA THR A 30 -11.83 4.50 -12.67
C THR A 30 -10.90 3.74 -11.72
N PRO A 31 -11.43 2.75 -10.97
CA PRO A 31 -10.60 1.90 -10.10
C PRO A 31 -9.47 1.17 -10.86
N ASP A 32 -9.72 0.73 -12.10
CA ASP A 32 -8.72 0.07 -12.94
C ASP A 32 -7.59 1.01 -13.36
N GLU A 33 -7.87 2.30 -13.57
CA GLU A 33 -6.86 3.33 -13.85
C GLU A 33 -6.06 3.69 -12.58
N LEU A 34 -6.70 3.67 -11.41
CA LEU A 34 -6.05 3.97 -10.12
C LEU A 34 -5.18 2.83 -9.59
N ALA A 35 -5.57 1.58 -9.83
CA ALA A 35 -4.85 0.39 -9.35
C ALA A 35 -3.34 0.37 -9.69
N PRO A 36 -2.91 0.62 -10.95
CA PRO A 36 -1.48 0.63 -11.29
C PRO A 36 -0.72 1.78 -10.62
N LEU A 37 -1.32 2.97 -10.48
CA LEU A 37 -0.71 4.11 -9.79
C LEU A 37 -0.42 3.79 -8.33
N VAL A 38 -1.41 3.21 -7.63
CA VAL A 38 -1.26 2.80 -6.23
C VAL A 38 -0.21 1.69 -6.09
N ARG A 39 -0.19 0.72 -7.01
CA ARG A 39 0.83 -0.35 -7.02
C ARG A 39 2.24 0.21 -7.23
N ALA A 40 2.41 1.22 -8.07
CA ALA A 40 3.72 1.84 -8.31
C ALA A 40 4.28 2.55 -7.06
N CYS A 41 3.40 3.05 -6.18
CA CYS A 41 3.79 3.67 -4.91
C CYS A 41 4.00 2.66 -3.77
N ALA A 42 3.51 1.43 -3.90
CA ALA A 42 3.68 0.41 -2.88
C ALA A 42 5.11 -0.15 -2.93
N ALA A 43 5.69 -0.41 -1.75
CA ALA A 43 6.89 -1.22 -1.69
C ALA A 43 6.61 -2.59 -2.34
N PRO A 44 7.58 -3.18 -3.06
CA PRO A 44 7.42 -4.52 -3.59
C PRO A 44 7.04 -5.47 -2.46
N ALA A 45 6.04 -6.32 -2.71
CA ALA A 45 5.60 -7.30 -1.74
C ALA A 45 6.81 -8.20 -1.41
N VAL A 46 7.30 -8.11 -0.17
CA VAL A 46 8.33 -9.01 0.31
C VAL A 46 7.63 -10.34 0.60
N PRO A 47 8.04 -11.45 -0.04
CA PRO A 47 7.46 -12.74 0.27
C PRO A 47 7.63 -13.02 1.76
N PRO A 48 6.66 -13.69 2.40
CA PRO A 48 6.82 -14.11 3.79
C PRO A 48 8.11 -14.95 3.92
N PRO A 49 8.85 -14.80 5.03
CA PRO A 49 10.09 -15.54 5.22
C PRO A 49 9.82 -17.05 5.21
N ASP A 50 10.69 -17.81 4.55
CA ASP A 50 10.60 -19.26 4.56
C ASP A 50 11.02 -19.85 5.92
N ALA A 51 10.73 -21.14 6.12
CA ALA A 51 11.02 -21.82 7.38
C ALA A 51 12.53 -21.80 7.73
N GLY A 52 13.42 -21.80 6.73
CA GLY A 52 14.86 -21.76 6.95
C GLY A 52 15.32 -20.40 7.44
N LEU A 53 14.81 -19.32 6.85
CA LEU A 53 15.06 -17.95 7.29
C LEU A 53 14.51 -17.72 8.70
N ILE A 54 13.32 -18.22 9.02
CA ILE A 54 12.74 -18.15 10.37
C ILE A 54 13.65 -18.86 11.39
N ALA A 55 14.09 -20.09 11.09
CA ALA A 55 14.98 -20.84 11.99
C ALA A 55 16.31 -20.10 12.24
N ARG A 56 16.90 -19.50 11.21
CA ARG A 56 18.11 -18.67 11.35
C ARG A 56 17.88 -17.44 12.21
N MET A 57 16.72 -16.78 12.08
CA MET A 57 16.38 -15.64 12.93
C MET A 57 16.24 -16.05 14.41
N GLN A 58 15.65 -17.21 14.68
CA GLN A 58 15.52 -17.74 16.05
C GLN A 58 16.87 -18.12 16.68
N GLU A 59 17.82 -18.62 15.88
CA GLU A 59 19.20 -18.90 16.34
C GLU A 59 19.96 -17.60 16.68
N VAL A 60 19.82 -16.56 15.86
CA VAL A 60 20.54 -15.29 16.00
C VAL A 60 19.93 -14.40 17.09
N PHE A 61 18.61 -14.47 17.29
CA PHE A 61 17.88 -13.71 18.29
C PHE A 61 17.09 -14.66 19.19
N PRO A 62 17.75 -15.35 20.14
CA PRO A 62 17.06 -16.21 21.09
C PRO A 62 16.19 -15.33 21.99
N ASP A 63 14.88 -15.55 21.95
CA ASP A 63 13.95 -14.94 22.88
C ASP A 63 14.22 -15.54 24.27
N GLY A 64 14.90 -14.77 25.12
CA GLY A 64 15.26 -15.13 26.50
C GLY A 64 14.10 -15.05 27.48
#